data_AF-A0A2H6EYV2-F1
#
_entry.id   AF-A0A2H6EYV2-F1
#
_cell.length_a   1.000
_cell.length_b   1.000
_cell.length_c   1.000
_cell.angle_alpha   90.00
_cell.angle_beta   90.00
_cell.angle_gamma   90.00
#
_symmetry.space_group_name_H-M   'P 1'
#
loop_
_entity.id
_entity.type
_entity.pdbx_description
1 polymer ?
#
loop_
_entity_poly.entity_id
_entity_poly.type
_entity_poly.pdbx_seq_one_letter_code
_entity_poly.pdbx_strand_id
1 'polypeptide(L)' 'MNAQGELQAFVLRGGGWGHGVGLCQVGAEIMGEQGYPYDQILYHYYPGSRLKHLYK' A
#
# COMPACT_ATOMS: atom_id res chain seq x y z
N MET A 1 12.51 -10.46 -30.17
CA MET A 1 12.35 -11.35 -31.33
C MET A 1 13.66 -12.08 -31.53
N ASN A 2 13.65 -13.40 -31.70
CA ASN A 2 14.85 -14.12 -32.17
C ASN A 2 15.11 -13.80 -33.66
N ALA A 3 16.19 -14.35 -34.21
CA ALA A 3 16.54 -14.18 -35.62
C ALA A 3 15.44 -14.68 -36.59
N GLN A 4 14.51 -15.50 -36.10
CA GLN A 4 13.37 -16.07 -36.83
C GLN A 4 12.07 -15.26 -36.62
N GLY A 5 12.12 -14.13 -35.90
CA GLY A 5 10.95 -13.27 -35.69
C GLY A 5 10.03 -13.72 -34.55
N GLU A 6 10.42 -14.71 -33.74
CA GLU A 6 9.59 -15.24 -32.65
C GLU A 6 9.78 -14.42 -31.37
N LEU A 7 8.67 -14.15 -30.67
CA LEU A 7 8.69 -13.52 -29.36
C LEU A 7 9.35 -14.46 -28.33
N GLN A 8 10.40 -13.99 -27.66
CA GLN A 8 11.12 -14.79 -26.65
C GLN A 8 10.57 -14.61 -25.24
N ALA A 9 10.27 -13.38 -24.83
CA ALA A 9 9.73 -13.09 -23.50
C ALA A 9 9.09 -11.70 -23.46
N PHE A 10 8.12 -11.54 -22.55
CA PHE A 10 7.75 -10.25 -22.01
C PHE A 10 8.23 -10.17 -20.57
N VAL A 11 9.08 -9.18 -20.27
CA VAL A 11 9.51 -8.90 -18.90
C VAL A 11 8.69 -7.73 -18.39
N LEU A 12 7.82 -8.00 -17.43
CA LEU A 12 7.03 -6.98 -16.75
C LEU A 12 7.68 -6.68 -15.40
N ARG A 13 7.96 -5.41 -15.14
CA ARG A 13 8.49 -4.93 -13.85
C ARG A 13 7.39 -4.11 -13.19
N GLY A 14 6.95 -4.55 -12.02
CA GLY A 14 5.96 -3.86 -11.18
C GLY A 14 6.48 -3.68 -9.76
N GLY A 15 5.70 -2.99 -8.94
CA GLY A 15 5.96 -2.80 -7.52
C GLY A 15 4.66 -2.59 -6.75
N GLY A 16 4.69 -2.94 -5.45
CA GLY A 16 3.50 -2.95 -4.60
C GLY A 16 2.67 -4.23 -4.74
N TRP A 17 1.76 -4.44 -3.78
CA TRP A 17 0.87 -5.60 -3.74
C TRP A 17 -0.54 -5.15 -3.31
N GLY A 18 -1.35 -4.76 -4.29
CA GLY A 18 -2.70 -4.24 -4.08
C GLY A 18 -3.08 -3.12 -5.06
N HIS A 19 -4.27 -2.55 -4.89
CA HIS A 19 -4.79 -1.48 -5.76
C HIS A 19 -4.24 -0.08 -5.43
N GLY A 20 -3.44 0.05 -4.36
CA GLY A 20 -2.72 1.28 -4.04
C GLY A 20 -3.58 2.45 -3.53
N VAL A 21 -4.77 2.20 -2.99
CA VAL A 21 -5.66 3.26 -2.47
C VAL A 21 -5.92 3.03 -0.97
N GLY A 22 -5.82 4.08 -0.17
CA GLY A 22 -6.04 4.03 1.27
C GLY A 22 -4.82 3.50 2.02
N LEU A 23 -5.07 2.60 2.98
CA LEU A 23 -4.07 2.08 3.91
C LEU A 23 -3.12 1.06 3.26
N CYS A 24 -1.82 1.32 3.29
CA CYS A 24 -0.80 0.30 3.06
C CYS A 24 -0.59 -0.52 4.34
N GLN A 25 -0.91 -1.82 4.32
CA GLN A 25 -0.85 -2.68 5.50
C GLN A 25 0.57 -2.79 6.08
N VAL A 26 1.56 -3.09 5.22
CA VAL A 26 2.97 -3.19 5.64
C VAL A 26 3.49 -1.83 6.13
N GLY A 27 3.07 -0.75 5.49
CA GLY A 27 3.43 0.59 5.95
C GLY A 27 2.83 0.92 7.32
N ALA A 28 1.59 0.51 7.58
CA ALA A 28 0.95 0.66 8.89
C ALA A 28 1.63 -0.18 9.98
N GLU A 29 2.04 -1.41 9.66
CA GLU A 29 2.81 -2.28 10.56
C GLU A 29 4.13 -1.61 10.98
N ILE A 30 4.93 -1.16 10.00
CA ILE A 30 6.21 -0.47 10.27
C ILE A 30 6.00 0.82 11.07
N MET A 31 4.96 1.60 10.77
CA MET A 31 4.62 2.77 11.59
C MET A 31 4.27 2.38 13.03
N GLY A 32 3.56 1.26 13.24
CA GLY A 32 3.30 0.73 14.56
C GLY A 32 4.59 0.33 15.30
N GLU A 33 5.51 -0.36 14.62
CA GLU A 33 6.84 -0.72 15.16
C GLU A 33 7.69 0.51 15.52
N GLN A 34 7.54 1.61 14.78
CA GLN A 34 8.18 2.89 15.06
C GLN A 34 7.50 3.69 16.20
N GLY A 35 6.41 3.17 16.76
CA GLY A 35 5.72 3.76 17.91
C GLY A 35 4.64 4.78 17.56
N TYR A 36 4.24 4.88 16.29
CA TYR A 36 3.11 5.74 15.92
C TYR A 36 1.80 5.14 16.44
N PRO A 37 0.96 5.92 17.14
CA PRO A 37 -0.35 5.44 17.57
C PRO A 37 -1.28 5.24 16.37
N TYR A 38 -2.28 4.36 16.53
CA TYR A 38 -3.17 3.94 15.44
C TYR A 38 -3.89 5.12 14.76
N ASP A 39 -4.21 6.18 15.51
CA ASP A 39 -4.88 7.36 14.97
C ASP A 39 -3.97 8.15 14.03
N GLN A 40 -2.69 8.32 14.36
CA GLN A 40 -1.71 8.95 13.47
C GLN A 40 -1.48 8.13 12.20
N ILE A 41 -1.45 6.80 12.30
CA ILE A 41 -1.37 5.91 11.14
C ILE A 41 -2.60 6.13 10.24
N LEU A 42 -3.80 6.13 10.81
CA LEU A 42 -5.03 6.35 10.03
C LEU A 42 -5.08 7.75 9.42
N TYR A 43 -4.65 8.79 10.13
CA TYR A 43 -4.62 10.15 9.59
C TYR A 43 -3.58 10.35 8.48
N HIS A 44 -2.50 9.56 8.47
CA HIS A 44 -1.56 9.53 7.35
C HIS A 44 -2.20 8.99 6.06
N TYR A 45 -2.93 7.87 6.15
CA TYR A 45 -3.54 7.23 4.98
C TYR A 45 -4.91 7.81 4.57
N TYR A 46 -5.59 8.49 5.49
CA TYR A 46 -6.91 9.10 5.26
C TYR A 46 -6.91 10.58 5.69
N PRO A 47 -6.26 11.47 4.93
CA PRO A 47 -6.19 12.89 5.27
C PRO A 47 -7.57 13.53 5.41
N GLY A 48 -7.75 14.33 6.46
CA GLY A 48 -9.03 15.01 6.75
C GLY A 48 -10.13 14.12 7.35
N SER A 49 -9.86 12.82 7.56
CA SER A 49 -10.77 11.93 8.28
C SER A 49 -10.87 12.27 9.77
N ARG A 50 -11.89 11.72 10.44
CA ARG A 50 -12.10 11.87 11.89
C ARG A 50 -12.47 10.54 12.50
N LEU A 51 -11.81 10.16 13.59
CA LEU A 51 -12.22 9.02 14.38
C LEU A 51 -13.50 9.31 15.16
N LYS A 52 -14.41 8.35 15.16
CA LYS A 52 -15.66 8.41 15.93
C LYS A 52 -15.89 7.08 16.63
N HIS A 53 -16.18 7.16 17.92
CA HIS A 53 -16.64 6.04 18.72
C HIS A 53 -18.16 5.93 18.54
N LEU A 54 -18.64 4.85 17.91
CA LEU A 54 -20.06 4.73 17.53
C LEU A 54 -20.93 4.13 18.64
N TYR A 55 -20.34 3.35 19.54
CA TYR A 55 -21.03 2.63 20.62
C TYR A 55 -20.12 2.58 21.83
N LYS A 56 -20.69 2.56 23.05
CA LYS A 56 -19.95 2.37 24.30
C LYS A 56 -19.56 0.91 24.52
#